data_AF-A0A6P3VD38-F1
#
_entry.id   AF-A0A6P3VD38-F1
#
_cell.length_a   1.000
_cell.length_b   1.000
_cell.length_c   1.000
_cell.angle_alpha   90.00
_cell.angle_beta   90.00
_cell.angle_gamma   90.00
#
_symmetry.space_group_name_H-M   'P 1'
#
loop_
_entity.id
_entity.type
_entity.pdbx_description
1 polymer ?
#
loop_
_entity_poly.entity_id
_entity_poly.type
_entity_poly.pdbx_seq_one_letter_code
_entity_poly.pdbx_strand_id
1 'polypeptide(L)'
;CVPGCQTPEQLQRQAAPPDLIHAEIFGFANNYWELRRCRPKLQKLRRLLMENTYEGPDSPKEVDSSHQLVDSESWSFGKVPLNVCLQELGPLEPEEMIEHCLKCYGRKYIDEGEVYFELSPDKICRATAQMLLQNAVKFNLAEFQAVWQQSVPEGMVTSLDQLKGLALVDRHSRPEIIFLLKVDDLPEGNQERFNALFSLREKWTEEDIAPYIQDLCGEKQTIGALLTKYSRSSVQNGVRVYNSRRPVS
;
A
#
# COMPACT_ATOMS: atom_id res chain seq x y z
N CYS A 1 -4.53 41.32 15.02
CA CYS A 1 -5.34 41.32 16.25
C CYS A 1 -4.52 41.95 17.36
N VAL A 2 -5.10 42.85 18.16
CA VAL A 2 -4.42 43.40 19.34
C VAL A 2 -4.16 42.24 20.30
N PRO A 3 -2.92 42.01 20.77
CA PRO A 3 -2.64 40.96 21.74
C PRO A 3 -3.51 41.18 22.99
N GLY A 4 -4.31 40.19 23.38
CA GLY A 4 -5.06 40.22 24.65
C GLY A 4 -6.41 40.94 24.65
N CYS A 5 -6.95 41.38 23.50
CA CYS A 5 -8.35 41.87 23.38
C CYS A 5 -8.75 42.98 24.37
N GLN A 6 -7.87 43.94 24.66
CA GLN A 6 -8.13 45.05 25.60
C GLN A 6 -8.89 46.22 24.94
N THR A 7 -9.68 46.96 25.73
CA THR A 7 -10.40 48.15 25.27
C THR A 7 -9.52 49.41 25.30
N PRO A 8 -9.82 50.46 24.52
CA PRO A 8 -9.03 51.70 24.49
C PRO A 8 -8.83 52.36 25.87
N GLU A 9 -9.83 52.31 26.77
CA GLU A 9 -9.69 52.88 28.12
C GLU A 9 -8.73 52.07 29.02
N GLN A 10 -8.58 50.77 28.77
CA GLN A 10 -7.69 49.90 29.54
C GLN A 10 -6.22 50.13 29.17
N LEU A 11 -5.94 50.50 27.92
CA LEU A 11 -4.61 50.84 27.43
C LEU A 11 -4.08 52.16 28.02
N GLN A 12 -4.97 53.11 28.36
CA GLN A 12 -4.59 54.39 28.96
C GLN A 12 -4.07 54.28 30.40
N ARG A 13 -4.24 53.14 31.08
CA ARG A 13 -3.81 52.93 32.49
C ARG A 13 -2.41 52.33 32.63
N GLN A 14 -1.73 52.01 31.53
CA GLN A 14 -0.35 51.54 31.60
C GLN A 14 0.60 52.71 31.89
N ALA A 15 1.29 52.65 33.03
CA ALA A 15 2.14 53.73 33.56
C ALA A 15 3.53 53.83 32.92
N ALA A 16 3.88 52.92 32.01
CA ALA A 16 5.11 53.00 31.23
C ALA A 16 4.76 53.49 29.81
N PRO A 17 5.54 54.44 29.24
CA PRO A 17 5.34 54.83 27.85
C PRO A 17 5.45 53.58 26.97
N PRO A 18 4.55 53.40 25.98
CA PRO A 18 4.62 52.24 25.10
C PRO A 18 5.97 52.25 24.39
N ASP A 19 6.73 51.18 24.57
CA ASP A 19 8.06 51.07 23.99
C ASP A 19 7.90 50.98 22.47
N LEU A 20 8.36 52.00 21.77
CA LEU A 20 8.12 52.18 20.34
C LEU A 20 9.14 51.35 19.56
N ILE A 21 8.77 50.09 19.30
CA ILE A 21 9.64 49.16 18.58
C ILE A 21 9.58 49.47 17.08
N HIS A 22 10.68 49.96 16.53
CA HIS A 22 10.85 50.07 15.08
C HIS A 22 11.12 48.67 14.51
N ALA A 23 10.12 48.12 13.80
CA ALA A 23 10.26 46.85 13.09
C ALA A 23 10.40 47.13 11.58
N GLU A 24 11.56 46.83 11.02
CA GLU A 24 11.75 46.88 9.57
C GLU A 24 11.03 45.70 8.91
N ILE A 25 10.04 46.01 8.07
CA ILE A 25 9.35 45.00 7.28
C ILE A 25 10.26 44.62 6.13
N PHE A 26 10.91 43.45 6.23
CA PHE A 26 11.84 42.97 5.22
C PHE A 26 11.15 42.55 3.90
N GLY A 27 9.83 42.29 3.94
CA GLY A 27 9.07 41.97 2.74
C GLY A 27 7.59 41.73 3.02
N PHE A 28 6.77 41.88 1.99
CA PHE A 28 5.35 41.55 2.00
C PHE A 28 5.13 40.31 1.12
N ALA A 29 4.49 39.27 1.67
CA ALA A 29 4.07 38.11 0.89
C ALA A 29 2.61 38.29 0.48
N ASN A 30 2.37 38.53 -0.82
CA ASN A 30 1.01 38.60 -1.37
C ASN A 30 0.38 37.22 -1.61
N ASN A 31 1.17 36.15 -1.42
CA ASN A 31 0.74 34.77 -1.61
C ASN A 31 1.01 33.98 -0.32
N TYR A 32 -0.02 33.27 0.15
CA TYR A 32 0.08 32.35 1.28
C TYR A 32 0.21 30.93 0.74
N TRP A 33 1.34 30.29 1.02
CA TRP A 33 1.58 28.90 0.62
C TRP A 33 0.99 27.95 1.65
N GLU A 34 -0.16 27.35 1.32
CA GLU A 34 -0.78 26.34 2.17
C GLU A 34 -0.19 24.96 1.89
N LEU A 35 0.27 24.28 2.94
CA LEU A 35 0.59 22.87 2.87
C LEU A 35 -0.70 22.06 2.75
N ARG A 36 -0.84 21.33 1.64
CA ARG A 36 -1.91 20.36 1.46
C ARG A 36 -1.35 18.96 1.60
N ARG A 37 -2.04 18.14 2.39
CA ARG A 37 -1.75 16.70 2.44
C ARG A 37 -1.98 16.12 1.05
N CYS A 38 -0.93 15.59 0.44
CA CYS A 38 -0.98 14.87 -0.82
C CYS A 38 -0.37 13.49 -0.63
N ARG A 39 -0.87 12.50 -1.37
CA ARG A 39 -0.22 11.19 -1.43
C ARG A 39 0.97 11.26 -2.40
N PRO A 40 2.12 10.67 -2.06
CA PRO A 40 3.28 10.67 -2.94
C PRO A 40 2.96 9.88 -4.21
N LYS A 41 3.27 10.47 -5.37
CA LYS A 41 3.15 9.82 -6.68
C LYS A 41 4.45 9.09 -6.99
N LEU A 42 4.42 7.77 -6.89
CA LEU A 42 5.62 6.94 -6.93
C LEU A 42 5.87 6.32 -8.30
N GLN A 43 5.00 6.48 -9.31
CA GLN A 43 5.22 5.84 -10.61
C GLN A 43 6.52 6.24 -11.29
N LYS A 44 6.89 7.53 -11.21
CA LYS A 44 8.18 8.00 -11.76
C LYS A 44 9.37 7.40 -11.02
N LEU A 45 9.32 7.39 -9.68
CA LEU A 45 10.38 6.80 -8.87
C LEU A 45 10.49 5.30 -9.15
N ARG A 46 9.37 4.57 -9.17
CA ARG A 46 9.31 3.15 -9.49
C ARG A 46 9.92 2.87 -10.88
N ARG A 47 9.57 3.67 -11.89
CA ARG A 47 10.15 3.54 -13.23
C ARG A 47 11.67 3.70 -13.21
N LEU A 48 12.17 4.73 -12.54
CA LEU A 48 13.62 4.98 -12.43
C LEU A 48 14.35 3.86 -11.68
N LEU A 49 13.74 3.32 -10.61
CA LEU A 49 14.31 2.22 -9.84
C LEU A 49 14.27 0.89 -10.62
N MET A 50 13.24 0.66 -11.45
CA MET A 50 13.14 -0.52 -12.31
C MET A 50 14.24 -0.60 -13.37
N GLU A 51 14.82 0.54 -13.78
CA GLU A 51 15.92 0.57 -14.76
C GLU A 51 17.20 -0.10 -14.23
N ASN A 52 17.42 -0.12 -12.91
CA ASN A 52 18.56 -0.76 -12.26
C ASN A 52 18.07 -1.56 -11.05
N THR A 53 17.27 -2.59 -11.31
CA THR A 53 16.80 -3.48 -10.25
C THR A 53 18.01 -4.27 -9.72
N TYR A 54 18.25 -4.20 -8.42
CA TYR A 54 19.23 -5.08 -7.78
C TYR A 54 18.67 -6.51 -7.82
N GLU A 55 19.35 -7.41 -8.53
CA GLU A 55 18.93 -8.80 -8.72
C GLU A 55 19.63 -9.79 -7.76
N GLY A 56 20.46 -9.28 -6.84
CA GLY A 56 21.37 -10.10 -6.04
C GLY A 56 22.68 -10.42 -6.78
N PRO A 57 23.74 -10.84 -6.08
CA PRO A 57 24.98 -11.27 -6.71
C PRO A 57 24.82 -12.57 -7.53
N ASP A 58 23.77 -13.37 -7.27
CA ASP A 58 23.42 -14.60 -7.98
C ASP A 58 21.89 -14.72 -8.13
N SER A 59 21.32 -14.62 -9.34
CA SER A 59 19.88 -14.82 -9.58
C SER A 59 19.56 -16.27 -10.02
N PRO A 60 18.31 -16.79 -9.92
CA PRO A 60 17.12 -16.32 -9.22
C PRO A 60 16.48 -17.42 -8.31
N LYS A 61 16.47 -17.28 -6.96
CA LYS A 61 15.51 -18.04 -6.11
C LYS A 61 15.41 -17.74 -4.59
N GLU A 62 15.76 -16.58 -4.05
CA GLU A 62 16.02 -16.53 -2.59
C GLU A 62 15.15 -15.55 -1.76
N VAL A 63 13.89 -15.32 -2.15
CA VAL A 63 12.91 -14.69 -1.24
C VAL A 63 12.44 -15.67 -0.13
N ASP A 64 12.83 -16.95 -0.23
CA ASP A 64 12.34 -18.04 0.60
C ASP A 64 13.21 -18.32 1.85
N SER A 65 14.46 -17.88 1.85
CA SER A 65 15.47 -18.29 2.84
C SER A 65 15.11 -17.87 4.27
N SER A 66 14.50 -16.69 4.45
CA SER A 66 14.12 -16.21 5.78
C SER A 66 12.94 -16.97 6.39
N HIS A 67 11.96 -17.41 5.60
CA HIS A 67 10.84 -18.20 6.12
C HIS A 67 11.25 -19.66 6.36
N GLN A 68 12.04 -20.23 5.45
CA GLN A 68 12.60 -21.57 5.63
C GLN A 68 13.43 -21.67 6.92
N LEU A 69 14.20 -20.62 7.25
CA LEU A 69 14.97 -20.58 8.50
C LEU A 69 14.07 -20.52 9.75
N VAL A 70 12.99 -19.74 9.70
CA VAL A 70 12.03 -19.64 10.81
C VAL A 70 11.38 -21.00 11.07
N ASP A 71 10.98 -21.70 10.01
CA ASP A 71 10.38 -23.03 10.10
C ASP A 71 11.40 -24.08 10.57
N SER A 72 12.64 -24.05 10.06
CA SER A 72 13.69 -24.99 10.47
C SER A 72 14.07 -24.86 11.94
N GLU A 73 14.17 -23.62 12.42
CA GLU A 73 14.50 -23.33 13.81
C GLU A 73 13.27 -23.38 14.74
N SER A 74 12.09 -23.70 14.20
CA SER A 74 10.82 -23.80 14.94
C SER A 74 10.50 -22.52 15.74
N TRP A 75 10.91 -21.36 15.23
CA TRP A 75 10.64 -20.10 15.90
C TRP A 75 9.18 -19.70 15.77
N SER A 76 8.68 -18.96 16.77
CA SER A 76 7.44 -18.21 16.58
C SER A 76 7.68 -17.08 15.57
N PHE A 77 6.78 -16.93 14.60
CA PHE A 77 6.78 -15.77 13.69
C PHE A 77 6.69 -14.43 14.43
N GLY A 78 6.23 -14.45 15.68
CA GLY A 78 6.20 -13.26 16.54
C GLY A 78 7.54 -12.88 17.15
N LYS A 79 8.56 -13.76 17.12
CA LYS A 79 9.84 -13.57 17.79
C LYS A 79 11.00 -14.13 16.96
N VAL A 80 11.24 -13.54 15.79
CA VAL A 80 12.35 -13.91 14.90
C VAL A 80 13.62 -13.12 15.27
N PRO A 81 14.70 -13.77 15.73
CA PRO A 81 15.92 -13.09 16.20
C PRO A 81 16.80 -12.59 15.05
N LEU A 82 17.11 -11.28 15.01
CA LEU A 82 17.92 -10.69 13.94
C LEU A 82 19.35 -11.25 13.91
N ASN A 83 19.97 -11.41 15.08
CA ASN A 83 21.35 -11.89 15.19
C ASN A 83 21.52 -13.29 14.55
N VAL A 84 20.58 -14.21 14.78
CA VAL A 84 20.63 -15.54 14.18
C VAL A 84 20.36 -15.47 12.67
N CYS A 85 19.40 -14.65 12.22
CA CYS A 85 19.20 -14.44 10.78
C CYS A 85 20.47 -13.93 10.09
N LEU A 86 21.20 -13.00 10.69
CA LEU A 86 22.47 -12.48 10.13
C LEU A 86 23.57 -13.55 10.15
N GLN A 87 23.63 -14.37 11.19
CA GLN A 87 24.62 -15.46 11.29
C GLN A 87 24.39 -16.52 10.20
N GLU A 88 23.13 -16.95 10.01
CA GLU A 88 22.79 -18.05 9.11
C GLU A 88 22.68 -17.60 7.65
N LEU A 89 22.13 -16.41 7.38
CA LEU A 89 21.92 -15.90 6.02
C LEU A 89 23.07 -14.99 5.53
N GLY A 90 23.86 -14.40 6.42
CA GLY A 90 24.96 -13.50 6.07
C GLY A 90 26.01 -14.08 5.11
N PRO A 91 26.30 -15.41 5.10
CA PRO A 91 27.16 -16.01 4.08
C PRO A 91 26.57 -16.00 2.66
N LEU A 92 25.25 -15.87 2.52
CA LEU A 92 24.52 -15.91 1.24
C LEU A 92 24.10 -14.53 0.77
N GLU A 93 23.71 -13.66 1.70
CA GLU A 93 23.09 -12.37 1.42
C GLU A 93 23.71 -11.24 2.26
N PRO A 94 23.83 -10.01 1.73
CA PRO A 94 24.30 -8.87 2.51
C PRO A 94 23.42 -8.63 3.75
N GLU A 95 24.04 -8.31 4.88
CA GLU A 95 23.32 -8.05 6.14
C GLU A 95 22.23 -6.98 5.99
N GLU A 96 22.51 -5.94 5.19
CA GLU A 96 21.53 -4.88 4.91
C GLU A 96 20.31 -5.40 4.15
N MET A 97 20.49 -6.37 3.25
CA MET A 97 19.37 -6.98 2.51
C MET A 97 18.55 -7.88 3.42
N ILE A 98 19.19 -8.67 4.30
CA ILE A 98 18.50 -9.50 5.30
C ILE A 98 17.67 -8.61 6.23
N GLU A 99 18.26 -7.57 6.81
CA GLU A 99 17.54 -6.65 7.70
C GLU A 99 16.44 -5.90 6.94
N HIS A 100 16.67 -5.53 5.67
CA HIS A 100 15.66 -4.90 4.83
C HIS A 100 14.47 -5.81 4.56
N CYS A 101 14.69 -7.08 4.21
CA CYS A 101 13.64 -8.08 4.03
C CYS A 101 12.80 -8.22 5.30
N LEU A 102 13.44 -8.38 6.47
CA LEU A 102 12.74 -8.47 7.75
C LEU A 102 11.93 -7.21 8.05
N LYS A 103 12.44 -6.01 7.74
CA LYS A 103 11.68 -4.73 7.85
C LYS A 103 10.51 -4.65 6.88
N CYS A 104 10.66 -5.19 5.67
CA CYS A 104 9.61 -5.21 4.68
C CYS A 104 8.44 -6.10 5.13
N TYR A 105 8.73 -7.27 5.69
CA TYR A 105 7.72 -8.28 6.05
C TYR A 105 7.29 -8.28 7.52
N GLY A 106 8.01 -7.60 8.41
CA GLY A 106 7.73 -7.62 9.84
C GLY A 106 7.81 -6.26 10.52
N ARG A 107 7.75 -6.30 11.85
CA ARG A 107 7.93 -5.18 12.75
C ARG A 107 9.12 -5.46 13.66
N LYS A 108 10.12 -4.59 13.61
CA LYS A 108 11.27 -4.62 14.50
C LYS A 108 10.85 -4.25 15.92
N TYR A 109 11.32 -5.00 16.91
CA TYR A 109 11.20 -4.67 18.33
C TYR A 109 12.44 -5.16 19.10
N ILE A 110 12.58 -4.71 20.35
CA ILE A 110 13.69 -5.09 21.22
C ILE A 110 13.10 -5.80 22.43
N ASP A 111 13.68 -6.94 22.79
CA ASP A 111 13.31 -7.74 23.96
C ASP A 111 14.60 -8.22 24.65
N GLU A 112 14.69 -7.98 25.96
CA GLU A 112 15.90 -8.30 26.76
C GLU A 112 17.23 -7.78 26.20
N GLY A 113 17.20 -6.66 25.45
CA GLY A 113 18.39 -6.04 24.84
C GLY A 113 18.74 -6.59 23.45
N GLU A 114 18.04 -7.63 22.99
CA GLU A 114 18.22 -8.25 21.68
C GLU A 114 17.16 -7.77 20.69
N VAL A 115 17.50 -7.78 19.40
CA VAL A 115 16.63 -7.32 18.32
C VAL A 115 15.84 -8.48 17.72
N TYR A 116 14.52 -8.31 17.67
CA TYR A 116 13.60 -9.28 17.09
C TYR A 116 12.69 -8.66 16.04
N PHE A 117 12.09 -9.53 15.23
CA PHE A 117 11.04 -9.18 14.30
C PHE A 117 9.78 -10.02 14.54
N GLU A 118 8.65 -9.33 14.60
CA GLU A 118 7.33 -9.92 14.49
C GLU A 118 6.92 -9.88 13.01
N LEU A 119 6.91 -11.03 12.35
CA LEU A 119 6.56 -11.14 10.95
C LEU A 119 5.05 -10.97 10.74
N SER A 120 4.66 -10.35 9.62
CA SER A 120 3.27 -10.09 9.28
C SER A 120 2.72 -11.19 8.35
N PRO A 121 1.76 -12.02 8.81
CA PRO A 121 1.16 -13.05 7.98
C PRO A 121 0.56 -12.48 6.69
N ASP A 122 -0.11 -11.33 6.77
CA ASP A 122 -0.72 -10.69 5.61
C ASP A 122 0.29 -10.32 4.53
N LYS A 123 1.45 -9.77 4.92
CA LYS A 123 2.49 -9.39 3.95
C LYS A 123 3.13 -10.61 3.31
N ILE A 124 3.38 -11.65 4.09
CA ILE A 124 4.00 -12.89 3.64
C ILE A 124 3.07 -13.63 2.69
N CYS A 125 1.83 -13.90 3.14
CA CYS A 125 0.81 -14.54 2.30
C CYS A 125 0.63 -13.78 0.98
N ARG A 126 0.54 -12.44 1.04
CA ARG A 126 0.42 -11.60 -0.16
C ARG A 126 1.63 -11.70 -1.10
N ALA A 127 2.85 -11.73 -0.58
CA ALA A 127 4.05 -11.88 -1.39
C ALA A 127 4.15 -13.26 -2.04
N THR A 128 3.84 -14.33 -1.30
CA THR A 128 3.76 -15.70 -1.83
C THR A 128 2.73 -15.78 -2.95
N ALA A 129 1.53 -15.22 -2.77
CA ALA A 129 0.51 -15.17 -3.81
C ALA A 129 0.99 -14.41 -5.05
N GLN A 130 1.67 -13.28 -4.86
CA GLN A 130 2.23 -12.51 -5.97
C GLN A 130 3.21 -13.34 -6.78
N MET A 131 4.11 -14.08 -6.12
CA MET A 131 5.09 -14.95 -6.78
C MET A 131 4.39 -16.06 -7.59
N LEU A 132 3.40 -16.73 -6.99
CA LEU A 132 2.64 -17.80 -7.65
C LEU A 132 1.87 -17.30 -8.89
N LEU A 133 1.32 -16.09 -8.82
CA LEU A 133 0.55 -15.52 -9.92
C LEU A 133 1.42 -14.81 -10.97
N GLN A 134 2.68 -14.49 -10.68
CA GLN A 134 3.56 -13.72 -11.56
C GLN A 134 3.76 -14.36 -12.94
N ASN A 135 3.76 -15.69 -13.00
CA ASN A 135 3.97 -16.45 -14.23
C ASN A 135 2.66 -16.97 -14.84
N ALA A 136 1.51 -16.70 -14.21
CA ALA A 136 0.21 -17.19 -14.66
C ALA A 136 -0.60 -16.04 -15.28
N VAL A 137 -1.02 -16.21 -16.54
CA VAL A 137 -1.96 -15.27 -17.17
C VAL A 137 -3.31 -15.31 -16.44
N LYS A 138 -3.80 -16.52 -16.16
CA LYS A 138 -4.99 -16.84 -15.37
C LYS A 138 -4.74 -18.15 -14.65
N PHE A 139 -5.17 -18.26 -13.40
CA PHE A 139 -5.09 -19.48 -12.58
C PHE A 139 -6.50 -19.89 -12.18
N ASN A 140 -6.84 -21.18 -12.27
CA ASN A 140 -8.00 -21.73 -11.59
C ASN A 140 -7.98 -21.35 -10.09
N LEU A 141 -9.06 -20.74 -9.61
CA LEU A 141 -9.14 -20.20 -8.25
C LEU A 141 -8.96 -21.27 -7.16
N ALA A 142 -9.62 -22.43 -7.31
CA ALA A 142 -9.58 -23.49 -6.29
C ALA A 142 -8.20 -24.14 -6.21
N GLU A 143 -7.58 -24.39 -7.37
CA GLU A 143 -6.21 -24.90 -7.44
C GLU A 143 -5.21 -23.88 -6.86
N PHE A 144 -5.38 -22.60 -7.21
CA PHE A 144 -4.55 -21.52 -6.68
C PHE A 144 -4.64 -21.46 -5.15
N GLN A 145 -5.84 -21.49 -4.55
CA GLN A 145 -5.99 -21.43 -3.09
C GLN A 145 -5.30 -22.61 -2.40
N ALA A 146 -5.39 -23.81 -2.97
CA ALA A 146 -4.70 -24.98 -2.43
C ALA A 146 -3.18 -24.84 -2.50
N VAL A 147 -2.63 -24.47 -3.66
CA VAL A 147 -1.18 -24.26 -3.85
C VAL A 147 -0.69 -23.11 -2.97
N TRP A 148 -1.44 -22.02 -2.88
CA TRP A 148 -1.06 -20.86 -2.09
C TRP A 148 -0.98 -21.19 -0.60
N GLN A 149 -1.97 -21.90 -0.05
CA GLN A 149 -1.95 -22.32 1.36
C GLN A 149 -0.80 -23.29 1.66
N GLN A 150 -0.37 -24.10 0.70
CA GLN A 150 0.77 -25.01 0.85
C GLN A 150 2.12 -24.31 0.69
N SER A 151 2.15 -23.11 0.08
CA SER A 151 3.38 -22.37 -0.21
C SER A 151 3.70 -21.32 0.86
N VAL A 152 2.84 -21.13 1.85
CA VAL A 152 3.11 -20.23 2.99
C VAL A 152 3.64 -21.04 4.18
N PRO A 153 4.40 -20.41 5.09
CA PRO A 153 4.94 -21.07 6.28
C PRO A 153 3.86 -21.72 7.15
N GLU A 154 4.24 -22.78 7.87
CA GLU A 154 3.30 -23.51 8.73
C GLU A 154 2.68 -22.57 9.77
N GLY A 155 1.37 -22.67 10.00
CA GLY A 155 0.66 -21.80 10.95
C GLY A 155 0.15 -20.48 10.37
N MET A 156 0.53 -20.09 9.15
CA MET A 156 -0.12 -18.97 8.44
C MET A 156 -1.38 -19.41 7.71
N VAL A 157 -2.41 -18.56 7.71
CA VAL A 157 -3.68 -18.82 7.03
C VAL A 157 -3.86 -17.83 5.89
N THR A 158 -4.12 -18.37 4.70
CA THR A 158 -4.36 -17.59 3.48
C THR A 158 -5.83 -17.16 3.38
N SER A 159 -6.05 -15.93 2.92
CA SER A 159 -7.39 -15.39 2.65
C SER A 159 -7.36 -14.45 1.44
N LEU A 160 -8.39 -14.53 0.58
CA LEU A 160 -8.53 -13.63 -0.57
C LEU A 160 -8.54 -12.14 -0.17
N ASP A 161 -8.91 -11.82 1.08
CA ASP A 161 -8.81 -10.45 1.61
C ASP A 161 -7.38 -9.90 1.59
N GLN A 162 -6.37 -10.75 1.77
CA GLN A 162 -4.95 -10.38 1.73
C GLN A 162 -4.50 -9.99 0.31
N LEU A 163 -5.29 -10.35 -0.72
CA LEU A 163 -4.98 -10.09 -2.14
C LEU A 163 -5.70 -8.84 -2.69
N LYS A 164 -6.46 -8.13 -1.86
CA LYS A 164 -7.13 -6.87 -2.24
C LYS A 164 -6.12 -5.88 -2.82
N GLY A 165 -6.33 -5.47 -4.07
CA GLY A 165 -5.45 -4.57 -4.80
C GLY A 165 -4.22 -5.22 -5.43
N LEU A 166 -4.04 -6.54 -5.32
CA LEU A 166 -2.97 -7.32 -5.94
C LEU A 166 -3.48 -8.27 -7.04
N ALA A 167 -4.63 -8.91 -6.81
CA ALA A 167 -5.18 -9.92 -7.72
C ALA A 167 -6.70 -9.79 -7.83
N LEU A 168 -7.23 -10.02 -9.03
CA LEU A 168 -8.67 -9.99 -9.29
C LEU A 168 -9.20 -11.42 -9.42
N VAL A 169 -10.28 -11.70 -8.69
CA VAL A 169 -11.04 -12.94 -8.83
C VAL A 169 -12.19 -12.73 -9.81
N ASP A 170 -12.28 -13.59 -10.82
CA ASP A 170 -13.43 -13.65 -11.71
C ASP A 170 -14.27 -14.91 -11.43
N ARG A 171 -15.37 -14.68 -10.70
CA ARG A 171 -16.36 -15.70 -10.31
C ARG A 171 -17.36 -16.04 -11.42
N HIS A 172 -17.36 -15.29 -12.51
CA HIS A 172 -18.27 -15.52 -13.64
C HIS A 172 -17.69 -16.49 -14.66
N SER A 173 -16.37 -16.60 -14.72
CA SER A 173 -15.66 -17.63 -15.47
C SER A 173 -16.02 -19.05 -14.97
N ARG A 174 -15.90 -20.04 -15.85
CA ARG A 174 -16.08 -21.46 -15.54
C ARG A 174 -14.87 -22.25 -16.08
N PRO A 175 -13.95 -22.73 -15.22
CA PRO A 175 -13.91 -22.58 -13.76
C PRO A 175 -13.72 -21.11 -13.32
N GLU A 176 -13.97 -20.81 -12.03
CA GLU A 176 -13.60 -19.50 -11.46
C GLU A 176 -12.08 -19.32 -11.55
N ILE A 177 -11.63 -18.10 -11.83
CA ILE A 177 -10.21 -17.81 -12.04
C ILE A 177 -9.73 -16.64 -11.19
N ILE A 178 -8.42 -16.56 -11.00
CA ILE A 178 -7.71 -15.44 -10.39
C ILE A 178 -6.50 -15.08 -11.24
N PHE A 179 -6.16 -13.79 -11.29
CA PHE A 179 -4.98 -13.30 -11.99
C PHE A 179 -4.46 -12.00 -11.36
N LEU A 180 -3.20 -11.65 -11.63
CA LEU A 180 -2.62 -10.41 -11.13
C LEU A 180 -3.31 -9.19 -11.73
N LEU A 181 -3.62 -8.26 -10.84
CA LEU A 181 -4.02 -6.89 -11.17
C LEU A 181 -3.47 -6.04 -10.04
N LYS A 182 -2.28 -5.47 -10.22
CA LYS A 182 -1.64 -4.69 -9.15
C LYS A 182 -2.13 -3.25 -9.23
N VAL A 183 -2.60 -2.71 -8.10
CA VAL A 183 -2.98 -1.29 -8.01
C VAL A 183 -1.83 -0.37 -8.43
N ASP A 184 -0.59 -0.78 -8.16
CA ASP A 184 0.61 -0.01 -8.50
C ASP A 184 0.87 0.09 -10.02
N ASP A 185 0.30 -0.83 -10.81
CA ASP A 185 0.41 -0.86 -12.28
C ASP A 185 -0.72 -0.06 -12.95
N LEU A 186 -1.73 0.38 -12.18
CA LEU A 186 -2.86 1.15 -12.70
C LEU A 186 -2.51 2.63 -12.88
N PRO A 187 -3.14 3.34 -13.85
CA PRO A 187 -2.94 4.78 -14.02
C PRO A 187 -3.17 5.59 -12.74
N GLU A 188 -2.37 6.62 -12.46
CA GLU A 188 -2.58 7.51 -11.29
C GLU A 188 -3.78 8.45 -11.45
N GLY A 189 -4.22 8.71 -12.68
CA GLY A 189 -5.34 9.60 -12.97
C GLY A 189 -6.68 8.90 -12.78
N ASN A 190 -7.64 9.56 -12.14
CA ASN A 190 -8.94 8.95 -11.82
C ASN A 190 -9.63 8.42 -13.09
N GLN A 191 -9.80 9.25 -14.12
CA GLN A 191 -10.54 8.87 -15.32
C GLN A 191 -9.85 7.74 -16.07
N GLU A 192 -8.53 7.84 -16.23
CA GLU A 192 -7.69 6.86 -16.91
C GLU A 192 -7.73 5.51 -16.19
N ARG A 193 -7.71 5.52 -14.85
CA ARG A 193 -7.81 4.31 -14.04
C ARG A 193 -9.16 3.64 -14.19
N PHE A 194 -10.26 4.40 -14.07
CA PHE A 194 -11.60 3.85 -14.28
C PHE A 194 -11.78 3.27 -15.68
N ASN A 195 -11.25 3.95 -16.71
CA ASN A 195 -11.26 3.43 -18.07
C ASN A 195 -10.51 2.10 -18.16
N ALA A 196 -9.28 2.02 -17.64
CA ALA A 196 -8.48 0.80 -17.65
C ALA A 196 -9.18 -0.38 -16.94
N LEU A 197 -9.80 -0.12 -15.77
CA LEU A 197 -10.56 -1.13 -15.03
C LEU A 197 -11.81 -1.62 -15.79
N PHE A 198 -12.54 -0.70 -16.44
CA PHE A 198 -13.71 -1.06 -17.24
C PHE A 198 -13.37 -1.72 -18.59
N SER A 199 -12.19 -1.45 -19.15
CA SER A 199 -11.65 -2.19 -20.29
C SER A 199 -11.29 -3.63 -19.91
N LEU A 200 -10.76 -3.84 -18.71
CA LEU A 200 -10.39 -5.16 -18.22
C LEU A 200 -11.63 -6.03 -17.91
N ARG A 201 -12.65 -5.42 -17.30
CA ARG A 201 -13.90 -6.10 -16.95
C ARG A 201 -15.06 -5.11 -17.07
N GLU A 202 -16.09 -5.49 -17.84
CA GLU A 202 -17.19 -4.59 -18.19
C GLU A 202 -17.98 -4.12 -16.96
N LYS A 203 -18.21 -5.02 -15.99
CA LYS A 203 -19.08 -4.79 -14.83
C LYS A 203 -18.36 -5.15 -13.54
N TRP A 204 -18.46 -4.26 -12.55
CA TRP A 204 -17.81 -4.42 -11.25
C TRP A 204 -18.79 -4.25 -10.11
N THR A 205 -18.67 -5.08 -9.07
CA THR A 205 -19.26 -4.77 -7.76
C THR A 205 -18.43 -3.70 -7.06
N GLU A 206 -18.99 -3.06 -6.02
CA GLU A 206 -18.22 -2.14 -5.18
C GLU A 206 -17.06 -2.85 -4.48
N GLU A 207 -17.31 -4.05 -3.97
CA GLU A 207 -16.33 -4.89 -3.27
C GLU A 207 -15.10 -5.18 -4.13
N ASP A 208 -15.31 -5.51 -5.40
CA ASP A 208 -14.22 -5.86 -6.29
C ASP A 208 -13.44 -4.62 -6.77
N ILE A 209 -14.12 -3.49 -7.02
CA ILE A 209 -13.45 -2.30 -7.58
C ILE A 209 -12.77 -1.45 -6.51
N ALA A 210 -13.32 -1.41 -5.29
CA ALA A 210 -12.86 -0.57 -4.20
C ALA A 210 -11.34 -0.70 -3.94
N PRO A 211 -10.75 -1.91 -3.86
CA PRO A 211 -9.31 -2.07 -3.63
C PRO A 211 -8.41 -1.38 -4.66
N TYR A 212 -8.91 -1.14 -5.87
CA TYR A 212 -8.16 -0.55 -6.98
C TYR A 212 -8.31 0.97 -7.10
N ILE A 213 -9.26 1.56 -6.37
CA ILE A 213 -9.55 3.00 -6.40
C ILE A 213 -9.51 3.64 -5.01
N GLN A 214 -9.30 2.86 -3.95
CA GLN A 214 -9.25 3.33 -2.57
C GLN A 214 -8.15 4.38 -2.34
N ASP A 215 -7.02 4.25 -3.03
CA ASP A 215 -5.90 5.18 -3.00
C ASP A 215 -6.18 6.51 -3.73
N LEU A 216 -7.17 6.54 -4.63
CA LEU A 216 -7.67 7.78 -5.24
C LEU A 216 -8.55 8.60 -4.29
N CYS A 217 -8.98 8.02 -3.17
CA CYS A 217 -9.79 8.72 -2.18
C CYS A 217 -8.93 9.76 -1.42
N GLY A 218 -9.45 10.99 -1.35
CA GLY A 218 -8.89 12.08 -0.54
C GLY A 218 -9.85 12.50 0.57
N GLU A 219 -9.53 13.57 1.30
CA GLU A 219 -10.31 14.03 2.47
C GLU A 219 -11.81 14.27 2.19
N LYS A 220 -12.17 14.67 0.96
CA LYS A 220 -13.56 14.97 0.55
C LYS A 220 -14.13 13.97 -0.46
N GLN A 221 -13.41 12.91 -0.79
CA GLN A 221 -13.74 12.03 -1.90
C GLN A 221 -13.73 10.58 -1.42
N THR A 222 -14.93 10.00 -1.32
CA THR A 222 -15.15 8.60 -0.94
C THR A 222 -15.19 7.69 -2.18
N ILE A 223 -15.10 6.37 -1.98
CA ILE A 223 -15.32 5.38 -3.03
C ILE A 223 -16.67 5.61 -3.73
N GLY A 224 -17.76 5.76 -2.96
CA GLY A 224 -19.09 6.02 -3.51
C GLY A 224 -19.16 7.31 -4.35
N ALA A 225 -18.45 8.37 -3.93
CA ALA A 225 -18.36 9.61 -4.70
C ALA A 225 -17.57 9.43 -6.01
N LEU A 226 -16.49 8.65 -5.99
CA LEU A 226 -15.73 8.27 -7.19
C LEU A 226 -16.59 7.46 -8.15
N LEU A 227 -17.24 6.40 -7.67
CA LEU A 227 -18.12 5.54 -8.48
C LEU A 227 -19.25 6.34 -9.09
N THR A 228 -19.91 7.20 -8.31
CA THR A 228 -20.96 8.08 -8.81
C THR A 228 -20.45 8.99 -9.92
N LYS A 229 -19.22 9.54 -9.81
CA LYS A 229 -18.66 10.47 -10.78
C LYS A 229 -18.16 9.79 -12.06
N TYR A 230 -17.49 8.64 -11.95
CA TYR A 230 -16.73 8.02 -13.03
C TYR A 230 -17.39 6.77 -13.66
N SER A 231 -18.51 6.29 -13.10
CA SER A 231 -19.21 5.09 -13.59
C SER A 231 -20.72 5.32 -13.78
N ARG A 232 -21.42 4.34 -14.35
CA ARG A 232 -22.88 4.18 -14.25
C ARG A 232 -23.18 2.96 -13.39
N SER A 233 -24.18 3.07 -12.52
CA SER A 233 -24.67 1.93 -11.73
C SER A 233 -25.88 1.28 -12.39
N SER A 234 -25.95 -0.04 -12.35
CA SER A 234 -27.14 -0.84 -12.70
C SER A 234 -27.31 -1.97 -11.68
N VAL A 235 -28.44 -2.67 -11.73
CA VAL A 235 -28.69 -3.85 -10.89
C VAL A 235 -28.65 -5.09 -11.77
N GLN A 236 -27.87 -6.09 -11.38
CA GLN A 236 -27.79 -7.38 -12.05
C GLN A 236 -27.90 -8.48 -11.00
N ASN A 237 -28.87 -9.39 -11.16
CA ASN A 237 -29.15 -10.46 -10.19
C ASN A 237 -29.33 -9.95 -8.74
N GLY A 238 -29.94 -8.78 -8.57
CA GLY A 238 -30.14 -8.15 -7.25
C GLY A 238 -28.91 -7.44 -6.68
N VAL A 239 -27.75 -7.51 -7.33
CA VAL A 239 -26.51 -6.86 -6.89
C VAL A 239 -26.26 -5.59 -7.71
N ARG A 240 -25.86 -4.51 -7.04
CA ARG A 240 -25.44 -3.27 -7.71
C ARG A 240 -24.10 -3.48 -8.39
N VAL A 241 -24.05 -3.17 -9.69
CA VAL A 241 -22.83 -3.23 -10.51
C VAL A 241 -22.56 -1.90 -11.18
N TYR A 242 -21.28 -1.61 -11.42
CA TYR A 242 -20.76 -0.37 -11.98
C TYR A 242 -20.05 -0.66 -13.31
N ASN A 243 -20.26 0.19 -14.32
CA ASN A 243 -19.63 0.10 -15.64
C ASN A 243 -19.28 1.49 -16.20
N SER A 244 -18.59 1.52 -17.34
CA SER A 244 -18.20 2.77 -17.99
C SER A 244 -19.41 3.60 -18.43
N ARG A 245 -19.27 4.93 -18.33
CA ARG A 245 -20.29 5.89 -18.80
C ARG A 245 -20.40 5.97 -20.32
N ARG A 246 -19.33 5.62 -21.02
CA ARG A 246 -19.19 5.65 -22.48
C ARG A 246 -18.81 4.24 -22.95
N PRO A 247 -19.20 3.82 -24.17
CA PRO A 247 -18.66 2.59 -24.76
C PRO A 247 -17.14 2.63 -24.68
N VAL A 248 -16.54 1.61 -24.10
CA VAL A 248 -15.08 1.45 -24.11
C VAL A 248 -14.74 1.08 -25.56
N SER A 249 -14.06 1.97 -26.28
CA SER A 249 -13.61 1.76 -27.66
C SER A 249 -12.28 1.03 -27.71
#